data_AF-A0A7X9JJC0-F1
#
_entry.id   AF-A0A7X9JJC0-F1
#
_cell.length_a   1.000
_cell.length_b   1.000
_cell.length_c   1.000
_cell.angle_alpha   90.00
_cell.angle_beta   90.00
_cell.angle_gamma   90.00
#
_symmetry.space_group_name_H-M   'P 1'
#
loop_
_entity.id
_entity.type
_entity.pdbx_description
1 polymer ?
#
loop_
_entity_poly.entity_id
_entity_poly.type
_entity_poly.pdbx_seq_one_letter_code
_entity_poly.pdbx_strand_id
1 'polypeptide(L)'
;MVQINRSKEKELYFYHLDHLGSASFITHMDGYPMQHQQYLPYGELFVSQSFKDYGFDSRYKFTAKERDEETGYDYFGARYYDNEGPIWLSVDPMAHKYPSWSPYAAFFNNPIYYIDPDGKEGIGAVDHKNK
;
A
#
# COMPACT_ATOMS: atom_id res chain seq x y z
N MET A 1 -10.14 35.97 -29.73
CA MET A 1 -9.67 34.66 -29.24
C MET A 1 -10.51 34.29 -28.04
N VAL A 2 -11.35 33.25 -28.16
CA VAL A 2 -12.13 32.75 -27.03
C VAL A 2 -11.29 31.68 -26.37
N GLN A 3 -10.83 31.93 -25.14
CA GLN A 3 -10.26 30.87 -24.31
C GLN A 3 -11.42 30.00 -23.83
N ILE A 4 -11.53 28.82 -24.43
CA ILE A 4 -12.45 27.78 -23.96
C ILE A 4 -11.87 27.30 -22.64
N ASN A 5 -12.53 27.64 -21.53
CA ASN A 5 -12.19 27.18 -20.21
C ASN A 5 -12.56 25.69 -20.13
N ARG A 6 -11.67 24.81 -20.60
CA ARG A 6 -11.80 23.35 -20.38
C ARG A 6 -11.77 23.15 -18.87
N SER A 7 -12.90 22.73 -18.30
CA SER A 7 -12.92 22.14 -16.96
C SER A 7 -11.78 21.11 -16.88
N LYS A 8 -10.95 21.16 -15.82
CA LYS A 8 -9.92 20.12 -15.59
C LYS A 8 -10.58 18.76 -15.77
N GLU A 9 -10.21 18.03 -16.82
CA GLU A 9 -10.67 16.67 -17.00
C GLU A 9 -10.20 15.86 -15.79
N LYS A 10 -11.04 14.93 -15.34
CA LYS A 10 -10.75 14.12 -14.17
C LYS A 10 -9.71 13.08 -14.60
N GLU A 11 -8.44 13.35 -14.30
CA GLU A 11 -7.34 12.39 -14.46
C GLU A 11 -7.73 11.07 -13.77
N LEU A 12 -7.65 9.97 -14.50
CA LEU A 12 -8.05 8.66 -14.02
C LEU A 12 -6.86 7.72 -14.11
N TYR A 13 -6.58 7.04 -12.99
CA TYR A 13 -5.50 6.08 -12.86
C TYR A 13 -6.06 4.70 -12.55
N PHE A 14 -5.49 3.68 -13.18
CA PHE A 14 -5.82 2.28 -12.94
C PHE A 14 -4.67 1.58 -12.23
N TYR A 15 -5.00 0.90 -11.13
CA TYR A 15 -4.05 0.17 -10.30
C TYR A 15 -4.06 -1.31 -10.67
N HIS A 16 -2.90 -1.83 -11.04
CA HIS A 16 -2.66 -3.24 -11.30
C HIS A 16 -1.90 -3.82 -10.11
N LEU A 17 -2.57 -4.70 -9.39
CA LEU A 17 -2.11 -5.18 -8.08
C LEU A 17 -1.34 -6.50 -8.18
N ASP A 18 -0.46 -6.72 -7.21
CA ASP A 18 0.20 -8.02 -7.00
C ASP A 18 -0.72 -9.03 -6.27
N HIS A 19 -0.17 -10.18 -5.84
CA HIS A 19 -0.96 -11.21 -5.16
C HIS A 19 -1.43 -10.81 -3.75
N LEU A 20 -0.79 -9.83 -3.12
CA LEU A 20 -1.14 -9.27 -1.82
C LEU A 20 -2.08 -8.06 -1.93
N GLY A 21 -2.30 -7.56 -3.15
CA GLY A 21 -3.06 -6.33 -3.37
C GLY A 21 -2.21 -5.07 -3.33
N SER A 22 -0.87 -5.17 -3.34
CA SER A 22 0.01 -4.01 -3.42
C SER A 22 0.00 -3.40 -4.81
N ALA A 23 0.18 -2.08 -4.91
CA ALA A 23 0.27 -1.40 -6.19
C ALA A 23 1.55 -1.82 -6.93
N SER A 24 1.44 -2.59 -8.01
CA SER A 24 2.62 -3.00 -8.80
C SER A 24 2.80 -2.12 -10.02
N PHE A 25 1.73 -1.88 -10.77
CA PHE A 25 1.76 -1.08 -11.98
C PHE A 25 0.59 -0.12 -12.00
N ILE A 26 0.81 1.12 -12.43
CA ILE A 26 -0.24 2.13 -12.49
C ILE A 26 -0.26 2.74 -13.88
N THR A 27 -1.43 2.83 -14.49
CA THR A 27 -1.62 3.35 -15.85
C THR A 27 -2.61 4.51 -15.88
N HIS A 28 -2.37 5.47 -16.78
CA HIS A 28 -3.29 6.57 -17.06
C HIS A 28 -4.52 6.11 -17.87
N MET A 29 -5.56 6.94 -17.97
CA MET A 29 -6.73 6.66 -18.81
C MET A 29 -6.41 6.46 -20.28
N ASP A 30 -5.34 7.06 -20.77
CA ASP A 30 -4.86 6.88 -22.15
C ASP A 30 -4.04 5.59 -22.34
N GLY A 31 -3.87 4.78 -21.28
CA GLY A 31 -3.14 3.52 -21.31
C GLY A 31 -1.63 3.64 -21.11
N TYR A 32 -1.10 4.85 -20.92
CA TYR A 32 0.33 5.06 -20.66
C TYR A 32 0.73 4.57 -19.26
N PRO A 33 1.90 3.91 -19.11
CA PRO A 33 2.44 3.55 -17.81
C PRO A 33 2.84 4.81 -17.04
N MET A 34 2.31 4.96 -15.82
CA MET A 34 2.62 6.09 -14.94
C MET A 34 3.67 5.71 -13.91
N GLN A 35 3.53 4.53 -13.33
CA GLN A 35 4.44 4.07 -12.29
C GLN A 35 4.55 2.54 -12.26
N HIS A 36 5.76 2.05 -11.99
CA HIS A 36 6.05 0.66 -11.67
C HIS A 36 6.73 0.59 -10.30
N GLN A 37 6.19 -0.24 -9.42
CA GLN A 37 6.65 -0.43 -8.05
C GLN A 37 6.87 -1.92 -7.77
N GLN A 38 7.92 -2.22 -7.01
CA GLN A 38 8.18 -3.56 -6.46
C GLN A 38 8.62 -3.43 -5.01
N TYR A 39 8.25 -4.41 -4.19
CA TYR A 39 8.47 -4.36 -2.75
C TYR A 39 9.34 -5.53 -2.29
N LEU A 40 10.15 -5.29 -1.25
CA LEU A 40 10.67 -6.37 -0.42
C LEU A 40 9.53 -7.03 0.37
N PRO A 41 9.73 -8.23 0.96
CA PRO A 41 8.64 -8.98 1.58
C PRO A 41 7.82 -8.18 2.61
N TYR A 42 8.45 -7.26 3.33
CA TYR A 42 7.83 -6.46 4.38
C TYR A 42 7.28 -5.09 3.91
N GLY A 43 7.23 -4.82 2.60
CA GLY A 43 6.63 -3.59 2.06
C GLY A 43 7.59 -2.41 1.88
N GLU A 44 8.88 -2.59 2.16
CA GLU A 44 9.93 -1.67 1.72
C GLU A 44 9.93 -1.57 0.19
N LEU A 45 10.03 -0.36 -0.34
CA LEU A 45 9.98 -0.12 -1.79
C LEU A 45 11.36 -0.42 -2.40
N PHE A 46 11.47 -1.56 -3.09
CA PHE A 46 12.71 -1.99 -3.74
C PHE A 46 12.94 -1.32 -5.09
N VAL A 47 11.88 -1.21 -5.89
CA VAL A 47 11.89 -0.53 -7.19
C VAL A 47 10.77 0.50 -7.21
N SER A 48 11.09 1.72 -7.64
CA SER A 48 10.13 2.75 -7.97
C SER A 48 10.57 3.45 -9.24
N GLN A 49 9.82 3.27 -10.31
CA GLN A 49 10.05 3.92 -11.59
C GLN A 49 8.81 4.71 -11.95
N SER A 50 8.92 6.03 -11.97
CA SER A 50 7.87 6.93 -12.44
C SER A 50 8.20 7.45 -13.83
N PHE A 51 7.17 7.65 -14.65
CA PHE A 51 7.32 8.34 -15.93
C PHE A 51 7.51 9.84 -15.64
N LYS A 52 8.78 10.27 -15.64
CA LYS A 52 9.27 11.57 -15.09
C LYS A 52 8.50 12.80 -15.55
N ASP A 53 7.94 12.79 -16.76
CA ASP A 53 7.29 13.96 -17.33
C ASP A 53 5.92 14.27 -16.69
N TYR A 54 5.34 13.33 -15.94
CA TYR A 54 4.03 13.50 -15.32
C TYR A 54 4.06 13.78 -13.81
N GLY A 55 5.21 13.65 -13.15
CA GLY A 55 5.34 13.93 -11.71
C GLY A 55 4.43 13.10 -10.79
N PHE A 56 3.93 11.96 -11.27
CA PHE A 56 3.00 11.11 -10.53
C PHE A 56 3.76 10.17 -9.58
N ASP A 57 3.38 10.18 -8.30
CA ASP A 57 3.70 9.15 -7.32
C ASP A 57 2.41 8.71 -6.62
N SER A 58 2.15 7.40 -6.60
CA SER A 58 1.00 6.87 -5.88
C SER A 58 1.24 6.89 -4.38
N ARG A 59 0.30 7.48 -3.64
CA ARG A 59 0.22 7.36 -2.18
C ARG A 59 -0.12 5.95 -1.71
N TYR A 60 -0.89 5.21 -2.49
CA TYR A 60 -1.22 3.81 -2.18
C TYR A 60 -0.12 2.88 -2.69
N LYS A 61 0.50 2.13 -1.77
CA LYS A 61 1.67 1.31 -2.03
C LYS A 61 1.44 -0.15 -1.60
N PHE A 62 2.14 -0.62 -0.55
CA PHE A 62 2.09 -2.00 -0.08
C PHE A 62 0.71 -2.37 0.48
N THR A 63 0.14 -3.51 0.07
CA THR A 63 -1.22 -3.97 0.46
C THR A 63 -2.33 -2.92 0.30
N ALA A 64 -2.18 -2.04 -0.70
CA ALA A 64 -3.06 -0.89 -0.97
C ALA A 64 -3.20 0.10 0.19
N LYS A 65 -2.21 0.17 1.09
CA LYS A 65 -2.17 1.16 2.17
C LYS A 65 -1.54 2.46 1.72
N GLU A 66 -2.04 3.54 2.29
CA GLU A 66 -1.50 4.87 2.05
C GLU A 66 -0.19 4.99 2.80
N ARG A 67 0.89 5.28 2.07
CA ARG A 67 2.16 5.69 2.64
C ARG A 67 2.16 7.19 2.81
N ASP A 68 2.32 7.62 4.04
CA ASP A 68 2.46 9.03 4.39
C ASP A 68 3.83 9.54 3.90
N GLU A 69 3.83 10.62 3.12
CA GLU A 69 5.04 11.22 2.56
C GLU A 69 5.92 11.89 3.61
N GLU A 70 5.32 12.35 4.72
CA GLU A 70 6.04 13.09 5.77
C GLU A 70 6.84 12.15 6.68
N THR A 71 6.31 10.95 6.92
CA THR A 71 6.88 9.98 7.87
C THR A 71 7.46 8.73 7.19
N GLY A 72 7.00 8.39 5.99
CA GLY A 72 7.31 7.14 5.31
C GLY A 72 6.50 5.94 5.82
N TYR A 73 5.64 6.13 6.83
CA TYR A 73 4.86 5.05 7.44
C TYR A 73 3.57 4.76 6.67
N ASP A 74 3.15 3.50 6.71
CA ASP A 74 1.91 3.06 6.10
C ASP A 74 0.75 3.16 7.09
N TYR A 75 -0.34 3.82 6.69
CA TYR A 75 -1.56 3.90 7.48
C TYR A 75 -2.50 2.73 7.20
N PHE A 76 -2.73 1.91 8.23
CA PHE A 76 -3.58 0.73 8.13
C PHE A 76 -4.99 0.92 8.70
N GLY A 77 -5.30 2.09 9.26
CA GLY A 77 -6.58 2.37 9.92
C GLY A 77 -6.41 2.42 11.45
N ALA A 78 -6.24 1.27 12.08
CA ALA A 78 -6.04 1.22 13.53
C ALA A 78 -4.59 1.49 13.97
N ARG A 79 -3.60 1.29 13.08
CA ARG A 79 -2.18 1.42 13.37
C ARG A 79 -1.42 2.05 12.20
N TYR A 80 -0.27 2.62 12.51
CA TYR A 80 0.79 2.92 11.54
C TYR A 80 1.83 1.81 11.54
N TYR A 81 2.36 1.51 10.37
CA TYR A 81 3.37 0.47 10.15
C TYR A 81 4.65 1.09 9.60
N ASP A 82 5.78 0.70 10.20
CA ASP A 82 7.12 0.99 9.68
C ASP A 82 7.57 -0.16 8.79
N ASN A 83 7.75 0.13 7.51
CA ASN A 83 8.12 -0.82 6.48
C ASN A 83 9.64 -1.08 6.39
N GLU A 84 10.48 -0.19 6.94
CA GLU A 84 11.94 -0.37 7.05
C GLU A 84 12.30 -1.14 8.32
N GLY A 85 11.60 -0.86 9.43
CA GLY A 85 11.72 -1.51 10.74
C GLY A 85 10.90 -2.80 10.94
N PRO A 86 10.30 -3.37 9.88
CA PRO A 86 9.02 -4.10 9.86
C PRO A 86 8.23 -4.29 11.17
N ILE A 87 7.79 -3.20 11.80
CA ILE A 87 7.00 -3.26 13.04
C ILE A 87 5.77 -2.35 13.00
N TRP A 88 4.77 -2.69 13.81
CA TRP A 88 3.71 -1.74 14.15
C TRP A 88 4.22 -0.67 15.10
N LEU A 89 3.76 0.57 14.92
CA LEU A 89 4.15 1.70 15.77
C LEU A 89 3.32 1.82 17.05
N SER A 90 2.28 1.00 17.20
CA SER A 90 1.43 0.93 18.39
C SER A 90 1.03 -0.50 18.72
N VAL A 91 0.61 -0.72 19.97
CA VAL A 91 0.18 -2.02 20.48
C VAL A 91 -1.02 -2.53 19.69
N ASP A 92 -0.97 -3.79 19.25
CA ASP A 92 -2.09 -4.46 18.59
C ASP A 92 -3.39 -4.41 19.41
N PRO A 93 -4.50 -3.85 18.88
CA PRO A 93 -5.80 -3.88 19.55
C PRO A 93 -6.31 -5.29 19.89
N MET A 94 -5.87 -6.31 19.14
CA MET A 94 -6.18 -7.72 19.32
C MET A 94 -5.07 -8.51 20.02
N ALA A 95 -4.08 -7.85 20.64
CA ALA A 95 -2.97 -8.50 21.35
C ALA A 95 -3.42 -9.58 22.35
N HIS A 96 -4.57 -9.36 23.01
CA HIS A 96 -5.15 -10.30 23.97
C HIS A 96 -5.52 -11.67 23.35
N LYS A 97 -5.79 -11.74 22.05
CA LYS A 97 -6.05 -13.02 21.33
C LYS A 97 -4.76 -13.81 21.08
N TYR A 98 -3.61 -13.14 21.07
CA TYR A 98 -2.32 -13.71 20.68
C TYR A 98 -1.25 -13.49 21.76
N PRO A 99 -1.43 -14.03 22.98
CA PRO A 99 -0.51 -13.77 24.10
C PRO A 99 0.92 -14.26 23.86
N SER A 100 1.12 -15.18 22.92
CA SER A 100 2.44 -15.69 22.54
C SER A 100 3.15 -14.86 21.47
N TRP A 101 2.49 -13.83 20.92
CA TRP A 101 3.05 -12.94 19.91
C TRP A 101 3.36 -11.58 20.50
N SER A 102 4.43 -10.94 20.00
CA SER A 102 4.67 -9.53 20.31
C SER A 102 3.51 -8.69 19.77
N PRO A 103 2.95 -7.74 20.54
CA PRO A 103 1.90 -6.84 20.05
C PRO A 103 2.38 -5.86 18.97
N TYR A 104 3.68 -5.88 18.64
CA TYR A 104 4.30 -5.07 17.60
C TYR A 104 4.68 -5.90 16.36
N ALA A 105 4.49 -7.22 16.38
CA ALA A 105 4.83 -8.09 15.25
C ALA A 105 3.88 -7.86 14.08
N ALA A 106 4.44 -7.62 12.89
CA ALA A 106 3.67 -7.43 11.68
C ALA A 106 3.42 -8.76 10.94
N PHE A 107 2.21 -8.92 10.40
CA PHE A 107 1.83 -10.02 9.49
C PHE A 107 2.18 -11.43 9.99
N PHE A 108 2.11 -11.67 11.31
CA PHE A 108 2.57 -12.92 11.93
C PHE A 108 3.97 -13.39 11.46
N ASN A 109 4.87 -12.43 11.20
CA ASN A 109 6.22 -12.64 10.64
C ASN A 109 6.25 -13.39 9.30
N ASN A 110 5.14 -13.38 8.54
CA ASN A 110 5.05 -13.97 7.21
C ASN A 110 4.24 -13.07 6.26
N PRO A 111 4.82 -11.92 5.83
CA PRO A 111 4.13 -10.93 5.00
C PRO A 111 3.93 -11.37 3.55
N ILE A 112 4.48 -12.52 3.14
CA ILE A 112 4.23 -13.12 1.83
C ILE A 112 2.86 -13.83 1.80
N TYR A 113 2.38 -14.26 2.98
CA TYR A 113 1.11 -14.96 3.13
C TYR A 113 0.04 -14.13 3.83
N TYR A 114 0.40 -13.34 4.85
CA TYR A 114 -0.56 -12.55 5.64
C TYR A 114 -0.57 -11.08 5.22
N ILE A 115 -1.76 -10.50 5.22
CA ILE A 115 -2.01 -9.05 5.12
C ILE A 115 -2.83 -8.60 6.32
N ASP A 116 -2.77 -7.32 6.70
CA ASP A 116 -3.64 -6.75 7.74
C ASP A 116 -4.59 -5.73 7.07
N PRO A 117 -5.88 -6.01 6.91
CA PRO A 117 -6.78 -5.12 6.17
C PRO A 117 -7.16 -3.84 6.91
N ASP A 118 -7.12 -3.80 8.24
CA ASP A 118 -7.59 -2.65 9.03
C ASP A 118 -6.65 -2.27 10.20
N GLY A 119 -5.48 -2.89 10.24
CA GLY A 119 -4.46 -2.67 11.26
C GLY A 119 -4.82 -3.32 12.60
N LYS A 120 -5.67 -4.35 12.63
CA LYS A 120 -6.08 -5.02 13.88
C LYS A 120 -5.78 -6.51 13.90
N GLU A 121 -5.78 -7.17 12.74
CA GLU A 121 -5.62 -8.62 12.69
C GLU A 121 -5.13 -9.04 11.31
N GLY A 122 -4.00 -9.76 11.27
CA GLY A 122 -3.52 -10.36 10.04
C GLY A 122 -4.46 -11.47 9.56
N ILE A 123 -4.69 -11.54 8.25
CA ILE A 123 -5.44 -12.63 7.60
C ILE A 123 -4.66 -13.16 6.39
N GLY A 124 -4.92 -14.41 6.01
CA GLY A 124 -4.29 -15.00 4.82
C GLY A 124 -4.73 -14.27 3.55
N ALA A 125 -3.78 -13.83 2.72
CA ALA A 125 -4.04 -13.07 1.50
C ALA A 125 -4.92 -13.85 0.49
N VAL A 126 -4.79 -15.18 0.46
CA VAL A 126 -5.62 -16.08 -0.36
C VAL A 126 -7.08 -16.16 0.09
N ASP A 127 -7.35 -15.95 1.38
CA ASP A 127 -8.72 -16.00 1.92
C ASP A 127 -9.49 -14.71 1.61
N HIS A 128 -8.79 -13.60 1.34
CA HIS A 128 -9.40 -12.30 1.01
C HIS A 128 -10.02 -12.27 -0.41
N LYS A 129 -9.63 -13.18 -1.32
CA LYS A 129 -10.16 -13.20 -2.70
C LYS A 129 -11.56 -13.81 -2.85
N ASN A 130 -12.14 -14.35 -1.78
CA ASN A 130 -13.44 -15.05 -1.80
C ASN A 130 -14.59 -14.26 -1.15
N LYS A 131 -14.56 -12.92 -1.16
CA LYS A 131 -15.69 -12.08 -0.72
C LYS A 131 -16.07 -11.06 -1.79
#